data_AF-A0A173KZB4-F1
#
_entry.id   AF-A0A173KZB4-F1
#
_cell.length_a   1.000
_cell.length_b   1.000
_cell.length_c   1.000
_cell.angle_alpha   90.00
_cell.angle_beta   90.00
_cell.angle_gamma   90.00
#
_symmetry.space_group_name_H-M   'P 1'
#
loop_
_entity.id
_entity.type
_entity.pdbx_description
1 polymer ?
#
loop_
_entity_poly.entity_id
_entity_poly.type
_entity_poly.pdbx_seq_one_letter_code
_entity_poly.pdbx_strand_id
1 'polypeptide(L)'
;MTAIPEPNHSIAALIDEAHAQAKSKPRPHFGLSMVGHHCERFLWLNFRWAVIEQHEGRILRLFRRGHREEETILADLVRIGVKVVTTQAKVDFGSHVSGSVDGVLENVPGGGKVRHLAEFKTHSKKSFDQLAKDGLQKAKPMHWAQMQTYMLGLGLERGLYVAVCKDDDRLHTERVKLDSEAAKALVERARRIATSDRLPPPISTDPTWYQCRFCPAYAFCHQSEPTRQVNCRTCALSTARPDSTWQCERWKDAIPDDHQHGGCWGHVLHPDLVPWEMVRGTDGSATYLIDGKEYVNGDDGHDSGDLLTLCSLGQSDIGKAIARHFPSAELLANAS
;
A
#
# COMPACT_ATOMS: atom_id res chain seq x y z
N MET A 1 13.57 36.76 -11.29
CA MET A 1 14.82 36.07 -10.88
C MET A 1 14.56 34.57 -11.02
N THR A 2 15.13 33.94 -12.04
CA THR A 2 15.03 32.48 -12.23
C THR A 2 15.87 31.83 -11.14
N ALA A 3 15.24 31.05 -10.26
CA ALA A 3 15.95 30.35 -9.19
C ALA A 3 16.98 29.41 -9.82
N ILE A 4 18.24 29.53 -9.38
CA ILE A 4 19.30 28.58 -9.75
C ILE A 4 18.88 27.22 -9.16
N PRO A 5 18.90 26.12 -9.94
CA PRO A 5 18.61 24.80 -9.40
C PRO A 5 19.53 24.49 -8.24
N GLU A 6 18.96 24.05 -7.11
CA GLU A 6 19.74 23.57 -5.97
C GLU A 6 20.70 22.47 -6.43
N PRO A 7 22.00 22.53 -6.08
CA PRO A 7 22.95 21.48 -6.44
C PRO A 7 22.49 20.11 -5.91
N ASN A 8 22.60 19.06 -6.74
CA ASN A 8 22.31 17.66 -6.40
C ASN A 8 23.18 17.08 -5.24
N HIS A 9 24.00 17.91 -4.59
CA HIS A 9 24.91 17.54 -3.50
C HIS A 9 24.68 18.36 -2.23
N SER A 10 23.54 19.04 -2.08
CA SER A 10 23.21 19.67 -0.81
C SER A 10 23.09 18.62 0.30
N ILE A 11 23.43 19.00 1.54
CA ILE A 11 23.27 18.12 2.71
C ILE A 11 21.82 17.62 2.83
N ALA A 12 20.83 18.48 2.51
CA ALA A 12 19.42 18.10 2.53
C ALA A 12 19.10 17.01 1.50
N ALA A 13 19.60 17.15 0.26
CA ALA A 13 19.41 16.15 -0.79
C ALA A 13 20.06 14.81 -0.42
N LEU A 14 21.27 14.82 0.14
CA LEU A 14 21.95 13.60 0.59
C LEU A 14 21.22 12.90 1.76
N ILE A 15 20.65 13.67 2.69
CA ILE A 15 19.82 13.13 3.77
C ILE A 15 18.52 12.52 3.23
N ASP A 16 17.85 13.22 2.31
CA ASP A 16 16.60 12.72 1.72
C ASP A 16 16.86 11.47 0.87
N GLU A 17 17.96 11.42 0.12
CA GLU A 17 18.39 10.23 -0.61
C GLU A 17 18.70 9.06 0.33
N ALA A 18 19.45 9.29 1.42
CA ALA A 18 19.72 8.24 2.42
C ALA A 18 18.42 7.67 3.02
N HIS A 19 17.41 8.52 3.24
CA HIS A 19 16.09 8.09 3.68
C HIS A 19 15.35 7.29 2.60
N ALA A 20 15.39 7.71 1.35
CA ALA A 20 14.74 7.02 0.22
C ALA A 20 15.38 5.67 -0.09
N GLN A 21 16.70 5.53 0.12
CA GLN A 21 17.44 4.28 -0.07
C GLN A 21 17.19 3.25 1.04
N ALA A 22 16.85 3.69 2.25
CA ALA A 22 16.44 2.84 3.37
C ALA A 22 15.02 2.27 3.16
N LYS A 23 14.79 1.63 2.00
CA LYS A 23 13.49 1.09 1.60
C LYS A 23 13.04 0.03 2.59
N SER A 24 11.85 0.23 3.16
CA SER A 24 11.15 -0.84 3.86
C SER A 24 10.44 -1.73 2.84
N LYS A 25 10.44 -3.04 3.09
CA LYS A 25 9.61 -3.97 2.33
C LYS A 25 8.14 -3.63 2.56
N PRO A 26 7.27 -3.75 1.54
CA PRO A 26 5.82 -3.64 1.73
C PRO A 26 5.32 -4.57 2.84
N ARG A 27 4.28 -4.16 3.59
CA ARG A 27 3.75 -4.96 4.70
C ARG A 27 3.05 -6.24 4.18
N PRO A 28 3.15 -7.38 4.88
CA PRO A 28 2.52 -8.63 4.45
C PRO A 28 1.01 -8.69 4.68
N HIS A 29 0.45 -7.77 5.46
CA HIS A 29 -0.97 -7.75 5.76
C HIS A 29 -1.70 -6.60 5.08
N PHE A 30 -2.99 -6.77 4.86
CA PHE A 30 -3.94 -5.72 4.55
C PHE A 30 -4.10 -4.82 5.79
N GLY A 31 -3.47 -3.65 5.76
CA GLY A 31 -3.43 -2.73 6.89
C GLY A 31 -4.78 -2.06 7.19
N LEU A 32 -5.27 -2.20 8.42
CA LEU A 32 -6.47 -1.51 8.89
C LEU A 32 -6.36 0.04 8.80
N SER A 33 -5.16 0.59 8.78
CA SER A 33 -4.93 2.03 8.52
C SER A 33 -5.42 2.51 7.15
N MET A 34 -5.58 1.59 6.18
CA MET A 34 -6.04 1.89 4.83
C MET A 34 -7.49 1.47 4.59
N VAL A 35 -8.15 0.81 5.55
CA VAL A 35 -9.46 0.17 5.32
C VAL A 35 -10.54 1.15 4.84
N GLY A 36 -10.49 2.40 5.27
CA GLY A 36 -11.39 3.46 4.83
C GLY A 36 -11.07 4.07 3.45
N HIS A 37 -10.06 3.57 2.73
CA HIS A 37 -9.73 4.10 1.41
C HIS A 37 -10.89 3.91 0.44
N HIS A 38 -11.23 4.98 -0.29
CA HIS A 38 -12.39 5.04 -1.17
C HIS A 38 -12.30 4.10 -2.40
N CYS A 39 -11.08 3.78 -2.85
CA CYS A 39 -10.84 2.94 -4.03
C CYS A 39 -10.45 1.51 -3.64
N GLU A 40 -11.32 0.54 -3.90
CA GLU A 40 -11.06 -0.90 -3.66
C GLU A 40 -9.96 -1.45 -4.58
N ARG A 41 -9.94 -0.98 -5.83
CA ARG A 41 -8.90 -1.34 -6.80
C ARG A 41 -7.52 -0.97 -6.26
N PHE A 42 -7.36 0.22 -5.70
CA PHE A 42 -6.09 0.64 -5.10
C PHE A 42 -5.72 -0.22 -3.90
N LEU A 43 -6.67 -0.55 -3.02
CA LEU A 43 -6.43 -1.42 -1.87
C LEU A 43 -5.94 -2.81 -2.30
N TRP A 44 -6.55 -3.39 -3.35
CA TRP A 44 -6.13 -4.65 -3.93
C TRP A 44 -4.71 -4.58 -4.52
N LEU A 45 -4.43 -3.55 -5.33
CA LEU A 45 -3.11 -3.33 -5.94
C LEU A 45 -2.02 -3.12 -4.88
N ASN A 46 -2.32 -2.37 -3.83
CA ASN A 46 -1.40 -2.10 -2.73
C ASN A 46 -1.11 -3.37 -1.91
N PHE A 47 -2.15 -4.14 -1.55
CA PHE A 47 -2.00 -5.39 -0.78
C PHE A 47 -1.22 -6.47 -1.54
N ARG A 48 -1.40 -6.54 -2.86
CA ARG A 48 -0.66 -7.44 -3.75
C ARG A 48 0.73 -6.94 -4.12
N TRP A 49 1.14 -5.78 -3.62
CA TRP A 49 2.41 -5.14 -3.96
C TRP A 49 2.60 -4.95 -5.47
N ALA A 50 1.50 -4.83 -6.22
CA ALA A 50 1.52 -4.55 -7.65
C ALA A 50 1.81 -3.07 -7.93
N VAL A 51 1.44 -2.21 -6.98
CA VAL A 51 1.79 -0.79 -6.93
C VAL A 51 2.37 -0.50 -5.55
N ILE A 52 3.66 -0.17 -5.52
CA ILE A 52 4.38 0.21 -4.30
C ILE A 52 4.60 1.71 -4.36
N GLU A 53 3.92 2.44 -3.48
CA GLU A 53 4.10 3.89 -3.36
C GLU A 53 5.54 4.18 -2.91
N GLN A 54 6.24 5.00 -3.71
CA GLN A 54 7.56 5.50 -3.35
C GLN A 54 7.40 6.89 -2.77
N HIS A 55 8.04 7.15 -1.64
CA HIS A 55 8.00 8.44 -0.97
C HIS A 55 9.36 9.11 -1.06
N GLU A 56 9.37 10.41 -1.33
CA GLU A 56 10.58 11.22 -1.20
C GLU A 56 11.12 11.18 0.23
N GLY A 57 12.44 11.27 0.40
CA GLY A 57 13.09 11.23 1.71
C GLY A 57 12.53 12.25 2.71
N ARG A 58 12.14 13.43 2.23
CA ARG A 58 11.47 14.45 3.04
C ARG A 58 10.16 13.94 3.65
N ILE A 59 9.36 13.19 2.88
CA ILE A 59 8.10 12.59 3.35
C ILE A 59 8.39 11.48 4.36
N LEU A 60 9.41 10.65 4.12
CA LEU A 60 9.85 9.63 5.09
C LEU A 60 10.32 10.25 6.41
N ARG A 61 10.98 11.42 6.37
CA ARG A 61 11.31 12.19 7.58
C ARG A 61 10.07 12.69 8.32
N LEU A 62 8.99 13.04 7.61
CA LEU A 62 7.72 13.41 8.24
C LEU A 62 7.08 12.20 8.94
N PHE A 63 7.13 11.01 8.35
CA PHE A 63 6.64 9.79 9.03
C PHE A 63 7.45 9.49 10.28
N ARG A 64 8.80 9.57 10.20
CA ARG A 64 9.68 9.44 11.37
C ARG A 64 9.35 10.46 12.47
N ARG A 65 9.04 11.71 12.12
CA ARG A 65 8.60 12.72 13.10
C ARG A 65 7.27 12.29 13.74
N GLY A 66 6.31 11.81 12.95
CA GLY A 66 5.04 11.29 13.45
C GLY A 66 5.22 10.21 14.50
N HIS A 67 6.08 9.22 14.25
CA HIS A 67 6.38 8.16 15.22
C HIS A 67 6.97 8.67 16.53
N ARG A 68 7.85 9.68 16.48
CA ARG A 68 8.39 10.31 17.68
C ARG A 68 7.32 11.08 18.46
N GLU A 69 6.33 11.65 17.76
CA GLU A 69 5.24 12.39 18.37
C GLU A 69 4.33 11.48 19.21
N GLU A 70 4.17 10.21 18.82
CA GLU A 70 3.37 9.23 19.58
C GLU A 70 3.88 9.10 21.04
N GLU A 71 5.20 9.05 21.23
CA GLU A 71 5.83 9.00 22.56
C GLU A 71 5.56 10.28 23.37
N THR A 72 5.68 11.45 22.73
CA THR A 72 5.41 12.75 23.37
C THR A 72 3.95 12.86 23.84
N ILE A 73 3.01 12.51 22.96
CA ILE A 73 1.58 12.54 23.28
C ILE A 73 1.26 11.61 24.45
N LEU A 74 1.81 10.40 24.46
CA LEU A 74 1.64 9.48 25.59
C LEU A 74 2.18 10.05 26.90
N ALA A 75 3.37 10.65 26.88
CA ALA A 75 3.96 11.28 28.05
C ALA A 75 3.08 12.41 28.61
N ASP A 76 2.52 13.25 27.74
CA ASP A 76 1.63 14.34 28.15
C ASP A 76 0.28 13.84 28.66
N LEU A 77 -0.28 12.78 28.07
CA LEU A 77 -1.48 12.12 28.59
C LEU A 77 -1.23 11.54 30.00
N VAL A 78 -0.09 10.90 30.22
CA VAL A 78 0.28 10.37 31.54
C VAL A 78 0.42 11.48 32.58
N ARG A 79 1.01 12.62 32.21
CA ARG A 79 1.16 13.80 33.09
C ARG A 79 -0.19 14.33 33.60
N ILE A 80 -1.25 14.22 32.83
CA ILE A 80 -2.60 14.63 33.23
C ILE A 80 -3.40 13.51 33.92
N GLY A 81 -2.77 12.38 34.24
CA GLY A 81 -3.39 11.28 34.99
C GLY A 81 -4.08 10.21 34.13
N VAL A 82 -3.91 10.24 32.80
CA VAL A 82 -4.33 9.14 31.92
C VAL A 82 -3.41 7.95 32.16
N LYS A 83 -3.99 6.76 32.28
CA LYS A 83 -3.25 5.51 32.43
C LYS A 83 -3.13 4.81 31.08
N VAL A 84 -1.90 4.47 30.69
CA VAL A 84 -1.63 3.62 29.53
C VAL A 84 -1.78 2.16 29.94
N VAL A 85 -2.68 1.42 29.30
CA VAL A 85 -2.92 -0.01 29.55
C VAL A 85 -1.98 -0.86 28.70
N THR A 86 -1.88 -0.53 27.42
CA THR A 86 -0.98 -1.18 26.45
C THR A 86 -0.70 -0.22 25.30
N THR A 87 0.44 -0.42 24.64
CA THR A 87 0.81 0.22 23.39
C THR A 87 1.07 -0.85 22.34
N GLN A 88 0.87 -0.52 21.06
CA GLN A 88 1.18 -1.42 19.95
C GLN A 88 0.44 -2.78 20.00
N ALA A 89 -0.75 -2.81 20.61
CA ALA A 89 -1.58 -4.02 20.61
C ALA A 89 -2.00 -4.37 19.18
N LYS A 90 -1.82 -5.64 18.80
CA LYS A 90 -2.18 -6.15 17.48
C LYS A 90 -3.69 -6.47 17.43
N VAL A 91 -4.32 -6.04 16.34
CA VAL A 91 -5.65 -6.48 15.92
C VAL A 91 -5.51 -7.37 14.71
N ASP A 92 -6.14 -8.53 14.73
CA ASP A 92 -6.10 -9.51 13.64
C ASP A 92 -7.52 -10.03 13.38
N PHE A 93 -7.99 -9.85 12.16
CA PHE A 93 -9.29 -10.33 11.69
C PHE A 93 -9.16 -11.55 10.76
N GLY A 94 -7.96 -12.14 10.58
CA GLY A 94 -7.76 -13.16 9.56
C GLY A 94 -7.92 -12.61 8.13
N SER A 95 -7.85 -13.48 7.13
CA SER A 95 -7.85 -13.10 5.70
C SER A 95 -6.86 -11.98 5.38
N HIS A 96 -5.68 -12.01 6.00
CA HIS A 96 -4.63 -10.98 5.91
C HIS A 96 -5.00 -9.61 6.50
N VAL A 97 -6.16 -9.43 7.13
CA VAL A 97 -6.60 -8.12 7.64
C VAL A 97 -6.11 -7.92 9.08
N SER A 98 -5.14 -7.01 9.26
CA SER A 98 -4.59 -6.73 10.58
C SER A 98 -4.07 -5.30 10.74
N GLY A 99 -3.74 -4.92 11.97
CA GLY A 99 -3.03 -3.68 12.25
C GLY A 99 -2.57 -3.60 13.70
N SER A 100 -1.88 -2.51 14.02
CA SER A 100 -1.43 -2.21 15.38
C SER A 100 -1.98 -0.86 15.81
N VAL A 101 -2.43 -0.79 17.05
CA VAL A 101 -2.96 0.44 17.65
C VAL A 101 -1.86 1.21 18.36
N ASP A 102 -1.99 2.54 18.42
CA ASP A 102 -1.02 3.37 19.14
C ASP A 102 -1.08 3.07 20.65
N GLY A 103 -2.29 2.89 21.19
CA GLY A 103 -2.47 2.35 22.53
C GLY A 103 -3.91 2.17 23.00
N VAL A 104 -4.05 1.69 24.24
CA VAL A 104 -5.30 1.61 24.98
C VAL A 104 -5.13 2.35 26.29
N LEU A 105 -6.07 3.24 26.62
CA LEU A 105 -5.99 4.19 27.72
C LEU A 105 -7.15 3.99 28.71
N GLU A 106 -6.90 4.26 29.99
CA GLU A 106 -7.88 4.41 31.06
C GLU A 106 -7.75 5.80 31.69
N ASN A 107 -8.76 6.25 32.45
CA ASN A 107 -8.77 7.57 33.10
C ASN A 107 -8.69 8.75 32.12
N VAL A 108 -9.15 8.57 30.88
CA VAL A 108 -9.35 9.68 29.94
C VAL A 108 -10.30 10.69 30.58
N PRO A 109 -9.99 12.00 30.60
CA PRO A 109 -10.85 13.02 31.21
C PRO A 109 -12.31 12.92 30.77
N GLY A 110 -13.22 12.90 31.75
CA GLY A 110 -14.66 12.69 31.54
C GLY A 110 -15.07 11.28 31.07
N GLY A 111 -14.14 10.33 31.00
CA GLY A 111 -14.36 8.94 30.60
C GLY A 111 -14.37 7.93 31.76
N GLY A 112 -13.88 8.33 32.94
CA GLY A 112 -13.75 7.45 34.11
C GLY A 112 -12.77 6.30 33.85
N LYS A 113 -13.05 5.12 34.41
CA LYS A 113 -12.22 3.91 34.24
C LYS A 113 -12.49 3.16 32.92
N VAL A 114 -13.33 3.69 32.03
CA VAL A 114 -13.64 3.04 30.76
C VAL A 114 -12.42 3.10 29.84
N ARG A 115 -12.08 1.95 29.24
CA ARG A 115 -10.98 1.86 28.28
C ARG A 115 -11.31 2.59 26.99
N HIS A 116 -10.34 3.35 26.47
CA HIS A 116 -10.42 4.03 25.18
C HIS A 116 -9.31 3.51 24.28
N LEU A 117 -9.63 3.21 23.03
CA LEU A 117 -8.62 3.16 21.97
C LEU A 117 -7.93 4.53 21.89
N ALA A 118 -6.61 4.57 21.67
CA ALA A 118 -5.90 5.79 21.33
C ALA A 118 -5.43 5.74 19.86
N GLU A 119 -5.66 6.84 19.15
CA GLU A 119 -5.12 7.07 17.81
C GLU A 119 -4.53 8.48 17.75
N PHE A 120 -3.26 8.58 17.36
CA PHE A 120 -2.47 9.80 17.38
C PHE A 120 -2.09 10.20 15.96
N LYS A 121 -2.32 11.47 15.60
CA LYS A 121 -1.99 11.97 14.27
C LYS A 121 -1.38 13.36 14.32
N THR A 122 -0.38 13.57 13.47
CA THR A 122 0.13 14.91 13.20
C THR A 122 -0.50 15.47 11.93
N HIS A 123 -0.87 16.75 11.96
CA HIS A 123 -1.54 17.42 10.86
C HIS A 123 -0.79 18.68 10.43
N SER A 124 -0.80 19.01 9.13
CA SER A 124 -0.52 20.37 8.69
C SER A 124 -1.60 21.32 9.19
N LYS A 125 -1.33 22.62 9.30
CA LYS A 125 -2.32 23.60 9.76
C LYS A 125 -3.65 23.53 9.01
N LYS A 126 -3.62 23.48 7.67
CA LYS A 126 -4.84 23.34 6.86
C LYS A 126 -5.64 22.08 7.22
N SER A 127 -4.94 20.95 7.39
CA SER A 127 -5.62 19.70 7.76
C SER A 127 -6.13 19.71 9.19
N PHE A 128 -5.44 20.38 10.10
CA PHE A 128 -5.80 20.51 11.51
C PHE A 128 -7.03 21.41 11.67
N ASP A 129 -7.02 22.59 11.05
CA ASP A 129 -8.13 23.54 11.13
C ASP A 129 -9.41 22.95 10.53
N GLN A 130 -9.28 22.16 9.45
CA GLN A 130 -10.42 21.42 8.87
C GLN A 130 -10.95 20.33 9.82
N LEU A 131 -10.08 19.60 10.52
CA LEU A 131 -10.47 18.62 11.53
C LEU A 131 -11.18 19.30 12.71
N ALA A 132 -10.61 20.37 13.24
CA ALA A 132 -11.17 21.10 14.37
C ALA A 132 -12.56 21.69 14.06
N LYS A 133 -12.82 22.05 12.80
CA LYS A 133 -14.10 22.57 12.34
C LYS A 133 -15.15 21.49 12.10
N ASP A 134 -14.77 20.41 11.40
CA ASP A 134 -15.74 19.46 10.83
C ASP A 134 -15.84 18.14 11.61
N GLY A 135 -14.93 17.88 12.56
CA GLY A 135 -14.84 16.64 13.31
C GLY A 135 -14.19 15.50 12.54
N LEU A 136 -13.81 14.43 13.23
CA LEU A 136 -13.02 13.32 12.72
C LEU A 136 -13.70 12.61 11.55
N GLN A 137 -14.96 12.18 11.74
CA GLN A 137 -15.64 11.34 10.76
C GLN A 137 -15.76 12.03 9.39
N LYS A 138 -16.04 13.33 9.37
CA LYS A 138 -16.18 14.11 8.14
C LYS A 138 -14.84 14.56 7.57
N ALA A 139 -13.94 15.08 8.40
CA ALA A 139 -12.66 15.63 7.93
C ALA A 139 -11.64 14.54 7.58
N LYS A 140 -11.71 13.38 8.24
CA LYS A 140 -10.77 12.26 8.14
C LYS A 140 -11.50 10.89 8.19
N PRO A 141 -12.36 10.58 7.20
CA PRO A 141 -13.12 9.34 7.17
C PRO A 141 -12.24 8.08 7.22
N MET A 142 -11.03 8.11 6.66
CA MET A 142 -10.09 7.00 6.76
C MET A 142 -9.60 6.74 8.18
N HIS A 143 -9.29 7.80 8.93
CA HIS A 143 -8.85 7.68 10.33
C HIS A 143 -10.01 7.21 11.21
N TRP A 144 -11.22 7.71 10.96
CA TRP A 144 -12.42 7.21 11.61
C TRP A 144 -12.62 5.71 11.34
N ALA A 145 -12.56 5.28 10.09
CA ALA A 145 -12.68 3.86 9.71
C ALA A 145 -11.62 2.98 10.39
N GLN A 146 -10.36 3.44 10.41
CA GLN A 146 -9.27 2.78 11.14
C GLN A 146 -9.63 2.60 12.62
N MET A 147 -10.02 3.67 13.32
CA MET A 147 -10.41 3.62 14.73
C MET A 147 -11.59 2.67 14.97
N GLN A 148 -12.63 2.72 14.12
CA GLN A 148 -13.79 1.84 14.24
C GLN A 148 -13.40 0.36 14.17
N THR A 149 -12.54 -0.01 13.22
CA THR A 149 -12.07 -1.40 13.09
C THR A 149 -11.18 -1.84 14.24
N TYR A 150 -10.33 -0.96 14.77
CA TYR A 150 -9.52 -1.26 15.95
C TYR A 150 -10.36 -1.39 17.22
N MET A 151 -11.33 -0.51 17.41
CA MET A 151 -12.29 -0.58 18.52
C MET A 151 -13.07 -1.89 18.49
N LEU A 152 -13.56 -2.30 17.32
CA LEU A 152 -14.21 -3.60 17.13
C LEU A 152 -13.28 -4.77 17.48
N GLY A 153 -12.04 -4.76 16.97
CA GLY A 153 -11.09 -5.86 17.16
C GLY A 153 -10.60 -6.03 18.59
N LEU A 154 -10.58 -4.93 19.37
CA LEU A 154 -10.19 -4.95 20.79
C LEU A 154 -11.39 -5.04 21.75
N GLY A 155 -12.63 -5.08 21.24
CA GLY A 155 -13.83 -5.05 22.08
C GLY A 155 -13.98 -3.75 22.89
N LEU A 156 -13.58 -2.62 22.31
CA LEU A 156 -13.65 -1.31 22.94
C LEU A 156 -14.83 -0.49 22.39
N GLU A 157 -15.62 0.11 23.27
CA GLU A 157 -16.76 0.94 22.88
C GLU A 157 -16.41 2.43 22.71
N ARG A 158 -15.23 2.84 23.18
CA ARG A 158 -14.77 4.23 23.16
C ARG A 158 -13.37 4.35 22.56
N GLY A 159 -13.13 5.46 21.89
CA GLY A 159 -11.83 5.86 21.37
C GLY A 159 -11.53 7.32 21.69
N LEU A 160 -10.25 7.65 21.72
CA LEU A 160 -9.71 9.00 21.86
C LEU A 160 -8.79 9.24 20.65
N TYR A 161 -9.20 10.16 19.80
CA TYR A 161 -8.36 10.67 18.73
C TYR A 161 -7.62 11.90 19.23
N VAL A 162 -6.29 11.93 19.09
CA VAL A 162 -5.45 13.09 19.45
C VAL A 162 -4.72 13.58 18.22
N ALA A 163 -4.95 14.84 17.87
CA ALA A 163 -4.28 15.52 16.76
C ALA A 163 -3.37 16.64 17.27
N VAL A 164 -2.14 16.67 16.74
CA VAL A 164 -1.18 17.76 16.96
C VAL A 164 -0.98 18.54 15.66
N CYS A 165 -1.09 19.86 15.72
CA CYS A 165 -0.76 20.74 14.61
C CYS A 165 0.76 20.90 14.50
N LYS A 166 1.36 20.45 13.40
CA LYS A 166 2.82 20.50 13.20
C LYS A 166 3.41 21.90 13.13
N ASP A 167 2.56 22.91 12.93
CA ASP A 167 2.95 24.28 12.61
C ASP A 167 2.90 25.20 13.84
N ASP A 168 2.03 24.90 14.82
CA ASP A 168 1.82 25.74 16.01
C ASP A 168 1.51 24.94 17.30
N ASP A 169 1.68 23.62 17.27
CA ASP A 169 1.58 22.70 18.41
C ASP A 169 0.21 22.64 19.12
N ARG A 170 -0.83 23.21 18.51
CA ARG A 170 -2.19 23.10 19.01
C ARG A 170 -2.64 21.64 19.04
N LEU A 171 -3.36 21.29 20.11
CA LEU A 171 -4.01 20.00 20.28
C LEU A 171 -5.48 20.06 19.91
N HIS A 172 -5.97 19.02 19.24
CA HIS A 172 -7.39 18.75 19.07
C HIS A 172 -7.66 17.31 19.51
N THR A 173 -8.68 17.11 20.34
CA THR A 173 -9.08 15.78 20.80
C THR A 173 -10.55 15.52 20.54
N GLU A 174 -10.87 14.30 20.13
CA GLU A 174 -12.23 13.85 19.91
C GLU A 174 -12.45 12.49 20.56
N ARG A 175 -13.54 12.34 21.32
CA ARG A 175 -13.97 11.04 21.85
C ARG A 175 -14.95 10.41 20.87
N VAL A 176 -14.60 9.23 20.39
CA VAL A 176 -15.34 8.48 19.37
C VAL A 176 -16.05 7.30 20.03
N LYS A 177 -17.27 6.98 19.58
CA LYS A 177 -18.00 5.77 19.98
C LYS A 177 -17.91 4.72 18.88
N LEU A 178 -17.94 3.45 19.28
CA LEU A 178 -18.02 2.34 18.32
C LEU A 178 -19.34 2.41 17.55
N ASP A 179 -19.24 2.46 16.24
CA ASP A 179 -20.28 2.08 15.31
C ASP A 179 -19.98 0.64 14.86
N SER A 180 -20.58 -0.32 15.56
CA SER A 180 -20.26 -1.73 15.36
C SER A 180 -20.63 -2.23 13.98
N GLU A 181 -21.70 -1.69 13.39
CA GLU A 181 -22.18 -2.11 12.08
C GLU A 181 -21.27 -1.57 10.98
N ALA A 182 -20.89 -0.29 11.06
CA ALA A 182 -19.90 0.28 10.14
C ALA A 182 -18.54 -0.43 10.26
N ALA A 183 -18.09 -0.72 11.48
CA ALA A 183 -16.83 -1.43 11.70
C ALA A 183 -16.84 -2.84 11.09
N LYS A 184 -17.91 -3.61 11.30
CA LYS A 184 -18.07 -4.95 10.69
C LYS A 184 -18.08 -4.87 9.17
N ALA A 185 -18.84 -3.93 8.59
CA ALA A 185 -18.89 -3.76 7.15
C ALA A 185 -17.52 -3.42 6.54
N LEU A 186 -16.71 -2.61 7.23
CA LEU A 186 -15.34 -2.30 6.84
C LEU A 186 -14.43 -3.54 6.88
N VAL A 187 -14.53 -4.37 7.91
CA VAL A 187 -13.76 -5.62 8.03
C VAL A 187 -14.16 -6.60 6.93
N GLU A 188 -15.45 -6.83 6.71
CA GLU A 188 -15.91 -7.74 5.64
C GLU A 188 -15.50 -7.26 4.25
N ARG A 189 -15.56 -5.95 4.01
CA ARG A 189 -15.03 -5.35 2.78
C ARG A 189 -13.52 -5.62 2.64
N ALA A 190 -12.74 -5.44 3.70
CA ALA A 190 -11.30 -5.69 3.69
C ALA A 190 -10.98 -7.16 3.39
N ARG A 191 -11.64 -8.10 4.07
CA ARG A 191 -11.48 -9.55 3.88
C ARG A 191 -11.77 -9.93 2.44
N ARG A 192 -12.90 -9.46 1.89
CA ARG A 192 -13.30 -9.69 0.48
C ARG A 192 -12.23 -9.19 -0.49
N ILE A 193 -11.70 -7.99 -0.28
CA ILE A 193 -10.68 -7.41 -1.17
C ILE A 193 -9.37 -8.22 -1.07
N ALA A 194 -8.93 -8.53 0.15
CA ALA A 194 -7.67 -9.24 0.39
C ALA A 194 -7.65 -10.64 -0.23
N THR A 195 -8.76 -11.36 -0.21
CA THR A 195 -8.87 -12.72 -0.78
C THR A 195 -9.44 -12.74 -2.20
N SER A 196 -9.62 -11.59 -2.85
CA SER A 196 -10.09 -11.55 -4.24
C SER A 196 -8.97 -11.90 -5.21
N ASP A 197 -9.20 -12.88 -6.07
CA ASP A 197 -8.29 -13.18 -7.18
C ASP A 197 -8.38 -12.15 -8.29
N ARG A 198 -9.53 -11.49 -8.46
CA ARG A 198 -9.74 -10.51 -9.52
C ARG A 198 -9.65 -9.08 -9.02
N LEU A 199 -9.12 -8.22 -9.88
CA LEU A 199 -9.00 -6.79 -9.67
C LEU A 199 -10.40 -6.15 -9.52
N PRO A 200 -10.67 -5.41 -8.43
CA PRO A 200 -11.92 -4.68 -8.28
C PRO A 200 -12.17 -3.66 -9.39
N PRO A 201 -13.43 -3.27 -9.67
CA PRO A 201 -13.75 -2.23 -10.64
C PRO A 201 -13.12 -0.88 -10.25
N PRO A 202 -12.88 0.02 -11.22
CA PRO A 202 -12.37 1.34 -10.92
C PRO A 202 -13.47 2.20 -10.29
N ILE A 203 -13.07 3.22 -9.52
CA ILE A 203 -13.99 4.26 -9.05
C ILE A 203 -14.40 5.25 -10.15
N SER A 204 -13.61 5.33 -11.23
CA SER A 204 -13.86 6.17 -12.39
C SER A 204 -13.08 5.65 -13.60
N THR A 205 -13.69 5.74 -14.78
CA THR A 205 -13.01 5.52 -16.07
C THR A 205 -12.46 6.82 -16.67
N ASP A 206 -12.84 7.98 -16.12
CA ASP A 206 -12.33 9.29 -16.53
C ASP A 206 -10.92 9.53 -15.96
N PRO A 207 -9.87 9.66 -16.80
CA PRO A 207 -8.50 9.91 -16.35
C PRO A 207 -8.34 11.26 -15.64
N THR A 208 -9.29 12.18 -15.80
CA THR A 208 -9.28 13.47 -15.11
C THR A 208 -10.01 13.43 -13.76
N TRP A 209 -10.49 12.27 -13.30
CA TRP A 209 -11.09 12.17 -11.97
C TRP A 209 -10.10 12.57 -10.87
N TYR A 210 -10.50 13.51 -10.00
CA TYR A 210 -9.58 14.16 -9.08
C TYR A 210 -8.89 13.21 -8.09
N GLN A 211 -9.59 12.14 -7.67
CA GLN A 211 -9.00 11.13 -6.76
C GLN A 211 -8.05 10.17 -7.50
N CYS A 212 -8.25 9.98 -8.80
CA CYS A 212 -7.38 9.14 -9.62
C CYS A 212 -6.08 9.89 -9.99
N ARG A 213 -6.17 11.18 -10.33
CA ARG A 213 -5.01 11.98 -10.80
C ARG A 213 -3.80 12.00 -9.86
N PHE A 214 -4.04 11.89 -8.56
CA PHE A 214 -2.98 11.87 -7.54
C PHE A 214 -2.75 10.47 -6.94
N CYS A 215 -3.35 9.43 -7.52
CA CYS A 215 -3.22 8.07 -7.05
C CYS A 215 -1.88 7.47 -7.53
N PRO A 216 -1.11 6.77 -6.67
CA PRO A 216 0.10 6.08 -7.08
C PRO A 216 -0.14 5.02 -8.18
N ALA A 217 -1.36 4.52 -8.31
CA ALA A 217 -1.77 3.57 -9.35
C ALA A 217 -2.30 4.24 -10.63
N TYR A 218 -2.09 5.55 -10.82
CA TYR A 218 -2.63 6.30 -11.97
C TYR A 218 -2.14 5.73 -13.31
N ALA A 219 -0.83 5.53 -13.46
CA ALA A 219 -0.24 5.00 -14.69
C ALA A 219 -0.82 3.62 -15.06
N PHE A 220 -0.96 2.75 -14.07
CA PHE A 220 -1.61 1.46 -14.22
C PHE A 220 -3.09 1.59 -14.64
N CYS A 221 -3.87 2.43 -13.96
CA CYS A 221 -5.32 2.53 -14.20
C CYS A 221 -5.69 3.29 -15.48
N HIS A 222 -4.92 4.28 -15.90
CA HIS A 222 -5.31 5.25 -16.93
C HIS A 222 -4.29 5.42 -18.07
N GLN A 223 -3.11 4.80 -18.00
CA GLN A 223 -2.09 4.84 -19.07
C GLN A 223 -1.76 3.45 -19.61
N SER A 224 -2.52 2.42 -19.19
CA SER A 224 -2.33 1.02 -19.60
C SER A 224 -0.91 0.51 -19.34
N GLU A 225 -0.20 1.08 -18.36
CA GLU A 225 1.10 0.53 -17.96
C GLU A 225 0.89 -0.78 -17.20
N PRO A 226 1.64 -1.86 -17.52
CA PRO A 226 1.62 -3.06 -16.72
C PRO A 226 2.22 -2.81 -15.33
N THR A 227 2.03 -3.75 -14.41
CA THR A 227 2.77 -3.72 -13.14
C THR A 227 4.27 -3.69 -13.39
N ARG A 228 5.01 -2.97 -12.54
CA ARG A 228 6.48 -2.95 -12.54
C ARG A 228 7.08 -3.93 -11.53
N GLN A 229 6.23 -4.73 -10.87
CA GLN A 229 6.59 -5.55 -9.72
C GLN A 229 6.44 -7.02 -10.07
N VAL A 230 7.55 -7.76 -9.98
CA VAL A 230 7.58 -9.22 -10.15
C VAL A 230 7.85 -9.83 -8.78
N ASN A 231 6.82 -10.35 -8.15
CA ASN A 231 6.87 -10.97 -6.83
C ASN A 231 5.71 -11.97 -6.71
N CYS A 232 5.70 -12.82 -5.68
CA CYS A 232 4.67 -13.87 -5.62
C CYS A 232 3.25 -13.33 -5.56
N ARG A 233 3.00 -12.10 -5.07
CA ARG A 233 1.64 -11.55 -4.97
C ARG A 233 1.14 -10.94 -6.29
N THR A 234 2.03 -10.73 -7.25
CA THR A 234 1.72 -10.33 -8.63
C THR A 234 1.71 -11.51 -9.61
N CYS A 235 1.87 -12.73 -9.10
CA CYS A 235 1.83 -13.97 -9.87
C CYS A 235 0.40 -14.50 -10.04
N ALA A 236 0.05 -15.00 -11.22
CA ALA A 236 -1.22 -15.68 -11.52
C ALA A 236 -1.38 -17.00 -10.75
N LEU A 237 -0.28 -17.65 -10.36
CA LEU A 237 -0.27 -18.93 -9.66
C LEU A 237 -0.29 -18.77 -8.14
N SER A 238 -0.64 -17.58 -7.63
CA SER A 238 -0.56 -17.22 -6.23
C SER A 238 -1.89 -16.67 -5.72
N THR A 239 -2.45 -17.36 -4.72
CA THR A 239 -3.78 -17.07 -4.19
C THR A 239 -3.71 -16.72 -2.71
N ALA A 240 -4.26 -15.56 -2.33
CA ALA A 240 -4.44 -15.19 -0.93
C ALA A 240 -5.61 -15.98 -0.33
N ARG A 241 -5.36 -16.75 0.73
CA ARG A 241 -6.34 -17.60 1.40
C ARG A 241 -6.94 -16.95 2.66
N PRO A 242 -8.16 -17.33 3.08
CA PRO A 242 -8.81 -16.78 4.28
C PRO A 242 -8.08 -17.05 5.60
N ASP A 243 -7.23 -18.07 5.66
CA ASP A 243 -6.37 -18.40 6.81
C ASP A 243 -5.12 -17.50 6.91
N SER A 244 -5.07 -16.41 6.14
CA SER A 244 -3.95 -15.47 6.05
C SER A 244 -2.67 -16.09 5.47
N THR A 245 -2.77 -17.18 4.69
CA THR A 245 -1.66 -17.71 3.89
C THR A 245 -1.74 -17.24 2.43
N TRP A 246 -0.62 -17.27 1.74
CA TRP A 246 -0.55 -17.23 0.28
C TRP A 246 -0.23 -18.63 -0.22
N GLN A 247 -1.04 -19.18 -1.10
CA GLN A 247 -0.84 -20.52 -1.67
C GLN A 247 -0.24 -20.39 -3.06
N CYS A 248 0.83 -21.15 -3.36
CA CYS A 248 1.32 -21.28 -4.72
C CYS A 248 0.77 -22.55 -5.38
N GLU A 249 0.12 -22.39 -6.52
CA GLU A 249 -0.41 -23.50 -7.31
C GLU A 249 0.69 -24.26 -8.06
N ARG A 250 1.85 -23.65 -8.29
CA ARG A 250 3.01 -24.34 -8.88
C ARG A 250 3.68 -25.29 -7.90
N TRP A 251 3.97 -24.79 -6.70
CA TRP A 251 4.69 -25.53 -5.66
C TRP A 251 3.77 -26.40 -4.80
N LYS A 252 2.45 -26.19 -4.91
CA LYS A 252 1.43 -26.87 -4.09
C LYS A 252 1.65 -26.70 -2.59
N ASP A 253 2.21 -25.56 -2.19
CA ASP A 253 2.48 -25.21 -0.79
C ASP A 253 2.25 -23.72 -0.51
N ALA A 254 2.17 -23.38 0.78
CA ALA A 254 2.14 -22.01 1.26
C ALA A 254 3.45 -21.29 0.93
N ILE A 255 3.36 -20.02 0.54
CA ILE A 255 4.50 -19.17 0.19
C ILE A 255 5.00 -18.47 1.46
N PRO A 256 6.21 -18.78 1.95
CA PRO A 256 6.75 -18.07 3.12
C PRO A 256 6.88 -16.57 2.85
N ASP A 257 6.63 -15.74 3.86
CA ASP A 257 6.60 -14.27 3.72
C ASP A 257 7.84 -13.68 3.02
N ASP A 258 9.05 -14.15 3.36
CA ASP A 258 10.27 -13.67 2.72
C ASP A 258 10.36 -14.03 1.23
N HIS A 259 9.84 -15.20 0.85
CA HIS A 259 9.78 -15.62 -0.55
C HIS A 259 8.73 -14.83 -1.33
N GLN A 260 7.67 -14.35 -0.67
CA GLN A 260 6.63 -13.59 -1.35
C GLN A 260 7.19 -12.33 -2.02
N HIS A 261 8.21 -11.69 -1.41
CA HIS A 261 8.82 -10.47 -1.93
C HIS A 261 9.72 -10.69 -3.16
N GLY A 262 10.40 -11.84 -3.24
CA GLY A 262 11.38 -12.12 -4.28
C GLY A 262 10.78 -12.69 -5.57
N GLY A 263 9.62 -13.36 -5.48
CA GLY A 263 9.12 -14.14 -6.60
C GLY A 263 9.98 -15.38 -6.86
N CYS A 264 9.78 -16.01 -8.02
CA CYS A 264 10.62 -17.11 -8.49
C CYS A 264 10.73 -17.07 -10.02
N TRP A 265 11.65 -17.84 -10.59
CA TRP A 265 11.86 -17.92 -12.03
C TRP A 265 10.63 -18.41 -12.82
N GLY A 266 9.74 -19.18 -12.20
CA GLY A 266 8.47 -19.62 -12.80
C GLY A 266 7.32 -18.64 -12.56
N HIS A 267 7.62 -17.36 -12.37
CA HIS A 267 6.58 -16.33 -12.18
C HIS A 267 5.77 -16.16 -13.47
N VAL A 268 4.44 -16.16 -13.32
CA VAL A 268 3.48 -15.91 -14.40
C VAL A 268 2.74 -14.62 -14.06
N LEU A 269 2.80 -13.61 -14.92
CA LEU A 269 2.15 -12.32 -14.70
C LEU A 269 0.65 -12.52 -14.41
N HIS A 270 0.12 -11.87 -13.39
CA HIS A 270 -1.31 -11.93 -13.15
C HIS A 270 -2.06 -11.25 -14.32
N PRO A 271 -3.11 -11.85 -14.91
CA PRO A 271 -3.78 -11.30 -16.10
C PRO A 271 -4.41 -9.93 -15.84
N ASP A 272 -4.87 -9.65 -14.63
CA ASP A 272 -5.35 -8.30 -14.26
C ASP A 272 -4.24 -7.28 -14.00
N LEU A 273 -2.96 -7.66 -14.03
CA LEU A 273 -1.82 -6.76 -13.76
C LEU A 273 -1.05 -6.37 -15.03
N VAL A 274 -1.52 -6.79 -16.19
CA VAL A 274 -0.98 -6.44 -17.50
C VAL A 274 -2.12 -5.97 -18.41
N PRO A 275 -1.85 -5.09 -19.38
CA PRO A 275 -2.87 -4.63 -20.33
C PRO A 275 -3.12 -5.65 -21.46
N TRP A 276 -2.38 -6.76 -21.48
CA TRP A 276 -2.37 -7.72 -22.57
C TRP A 276 -3.45 -8.77 -22.42
N GLU A 277 -4.02 -9.20 -23.53
CA GLU A 277 -4.96 -10.31 -23.55
C GLU A 277 -4.23 -11.63 -23.26
N MET A 278 -4.72 -12.38 -22.29
CA MET A 278 -4.26 -13.74 -22.02
C MET A 278 -5.01 -14.72 -22.94
N VAL A 279 -4.32 -15.29 -23.92
CA VAL A 279 -4.91 -16.18 -24.93
C VAL A 279 -5.01 -17.62 -24.43
N ARG A 280 -4.01 -18.06 -23.65
CA ARG A 280 -3.94 -19.43 -23.10
C ARG A 280 -3.24 -19.43 -21.74
N GLY A 281 -3.66 -20.33 -20.85
CA GLY A 281 -2.97 -20.61 -19.59
C GLY A 281 -2.72 -22.11 -19.42
N THR A 282 -1.64 -22.46 -18.75
CA THR A 282 -1.29 -23.81 -18.27
C THR A 282 -0.94 -23.75 -16.79
N ASP A 283 -0.59 -24.88 -16.17
CA ASP A 283 -0.25 -24.95 -14.74
C ASP A 283 1.01 -24.15 -14.37
N GLY A 284 1.85 -23.78 -15.34
CA GLY A 284 3.13 -23.10 -15.11
C GLY A 284 3.43 -21.97 -16.09
N SER A 285 2.53 -21.65 -17.02
CA SER A 285 2.77 -20.62 -18.05
C SER A 285 1.48 -19.96 -18.53
N ALA A 286 1.63 -18.79 -19.14
CA ALA A 286 0.56 -18.03 -19.78
C ALA A 286 1.03 -17.46 -21.11
N THR A 287 0.20 -17.54 -22.14
CA THR A 287 0.44 -16.90 -23.43
C THR A 287 -0.31 -15.57 -23.49
N TYR A 288 0.43 -14.48 -23.68
CA TYR A 288 -0.11 -13.13 -23.84
C TYR A 288 0.00 -12.65 -25.28
N LEU A 289 -1.03 -11.96 -25.76
CA LEU A 289 -0.99 -11.26 -27.04
C LEU A 289 -0.46 -9.83 -26.83
N ILE A 290 0.72 -9.55 -27.38
CA ILE A 290 1.42 -8.27 -27.27
C ILE A 290 1.74 -7.79 -28.67
N ASP A 291 1.19 -6.63 -29.06
CA ASP A 291 1.35 -6.05 -30.41
C ASP A 291 1.05 -7.06 -31.54
N GLY A 292 0.03 -7.91 -31.35
CA GLY A 292 -0.39 -8.91 -32.32
C GLY A 292 0.49 -10.17 -32.38
N LYS A 293 1.45 -10.34 -31.48
CA LYS A 293 2.30 -11.53 -31.36
C LYS A 293 2.07 -12.25 -30.04
N GLU A 294 2.11 -13.57 -30.07
CA GLU A 294 2.00 -14.40 -28.88
C GLU A 294 3.36 -14.52 -28.19
N TYR A 295 3.38 -14.25 -26.88
CA TYR A 295 4.53 -14.46 -26.01
C TYR A 295 4.14 -15.37 -24.86
N VAL A 296 4.93 -16.40 -24.61
CA VAL A 296 4.75 -17.30 -23.46
C VAL A 296 5.52 -16.71 -22.28
N ASN A 297 4.88 -16.59 -21.11
CA ASN A 297 5.50 -16.21 -19.84
C ASN A 297 5.38 -17.36 -18.83
N GLY A 298 6.47 -17.68 -18.14
CA GLY A 298 6.54 -18.73 -17.14
C GLY A 298 7.54 -19.82 -17.55
N ASP A 299 7.31 -21.04 -17.07
CA ASP A 299 8.22 -22.19 -17.22
C ASP A 299 8.59 -22.50 -18.69
N ASP A 300 7.68 -22.25 -19.63
CA ASP A 300 7.84 -22.59 -21.05
C ASP A 300 8.28 -21.39 -21.92
N GLY A 301 8.64 -20.25 -21.33
CA GLY A 301 8.86 -19.02 -22.09
C GLY A 301 9.71 -17.95 -21.40
N HIS A 302 9.31 -16.70 -21.58
CA HIS A 302 10.01 -15.53 -21.05
C HIS A 302 9.82 -15.38 -19.55
N ASP A 303 10.87 -14.94 -18.86
CA ASP A 303 10.75 -14.39 -17.52
C ASP A 303 9.83 -13.15 -17.53
N SER A 304 9.08 -12.94 -16.45
CA SER A 304 8.14 -11.83 -16.36
C SER A 304 8.83 -10.47 -16.43
N GLY A 305 10.01 -10.32 -15.83
CA GLY A 305 10.78 -9.09 -15.88
C GLY A 305 11.24 -8.75 -17.30
N ASP A 306 11.70 -9.76 -18.05
CA ASP A 306 12.06 -9.61 -19.46
C ASP A 306 10.86 -9.20 -20.29
N LEU A 307 9.71 -9.86 -20.09
CA LEU A 307 8.49 -9.55 -20.83
C LEU A 307 7.97 -8.14 -20.56
N LEU A 308 8.03 -7.67 -19.30
CA LEU A 308 7.71 -6.29 -18.94
C LEU A 308 8.70 -5.29 -19.57
N THR A 309 9.98 -5.66 -19.71
CA THR A 309 11.01 -4.80 -20.30
C THR A 309 10.88 -4.68 -21.82
N LEU A 310 10.62 -5.80 -22.51
CA LEU A 310 10.40 -5.86 -23.96
C LEU A 310 9.29 -4.91 -24.41
N CYS A 311 8.32 -4.60 -23.55
CA CYS A 311 7.19 -3.73 -23.86
C CYS A 311 7.43 -2.26 -23.48
N SER A 312 8.37 -1.98 -22.56
CA SER A 312 8.75 -0.62 -22.19
C SER A 312 9.60 0.07 -23.27
N LEU A 313 10.29 -0.72 -24.07
CA LEU A 313 11.04 -0.30 -25.24
C LEU A 313 10.16 -0.63 -26.46
N GLY A 314 9.58 0.37 -27.12
CA GLY A 314 8.99 0.13 -28.44
C GLY A 314 10.01 -0.61 -29.32
N GLN A 315 9.55 -1.53 -30.19
CA GLN A 315 10.41 -2.46 -30.96
C GLN A 315 11.62 -1.81 -31.66
N SER A 316 11.61 -0.48 -31.89
CA SER A 316 12.74 0.30 -32.41
C SER A 316 13.95 0.43 -31.47
N ASP A 317 13.82 0.20 -30.17
CA ASP A 317 14.89 0.41 -29.19
C ASP A 317 15.50 -0.88 -28.63
N ILE A 318 14.89 -2.05 -28.88
CA ILE A 318 15.47 -3.36 -28.50
C ILE A 318 16.77 -3.61 -29.25
N GLY A 319 16.81 -3.32 -30.56
CA GLY A 319 18.04 -3.44 -31.36
C GLY A 319 19.17 -2.54 -30.88
N LYS A 320 18.84 -1.36 -30.33
CA LYS A 320 19.82 -0.44 -29.74
C LYS A 320 20.27 -0.88 -28.35
N ALA A 321 19.36 -1.44 -27.53
CA ALA A 321 19.67 -1.91 -26.18
C ALA A 321 20.60 -3.13 -26.19
N ILE A 322 20.35 -4.08 -27.11
CA ILE A 322 21.20 -5.26 -27.35
C ILE A 322 22.58 -4.83 -27.86
N ALA A 323 22.65 -3.93 -28.85
CA ALA A 323 23.93 -3.41 -29.37
C ALA A 323 24.75 -2.66 -28.30
N ARG A 324 24.09 -2.10 -27.27
CA ARG A 324 24.74 -1.38 -26.16
C ARG A 324 25.31 -2.30 -25.09
N HIS A 325 24.74 -3.48 -24.89
CA HIS A 325 25.17 -4.45 -23.86
C HIS A 325 26.00 -5.60 -24.44
N PHE A 326 25.83 -5.94 -25.72
CA PHE A 326 26.54 -7.00 -26.42
C PHE A 326 26.98 -6.51 -27.82
N PRO A 327 28.03 -5.67 -27.90
CA PRO A 327 28.46 -5.05 -29.17
C PRO A 327 28.98 -6.03 -30.22
N SER A 328 29.13 -7.31 -29.87
CA SER A 328 29.63 -8.39 -30.73
C SER A 328 28.60 -9.50 -31.02
N ALA A 329 27.35 -9.36 -30.59
CA ALA A 329 26.29 -10.29 -30.98
C ALA A 329 25.81 -9.96 -32.40
N GLU A 330 26.27 -10.71 -33.41
CA GLU A 330 25.69 -10.65 -34.75
C GLU A 330 24.21 -11.07 -34.67
N LEU A 331 23.33 -10.14 -35.02
CA LEU A 331 21.93 -10.43 -35.33
C LEU A 331 21.90 -11.43 -36.48
N LEU A 332 21.73 -12.71 -36.17
CA LEU A 332 21.34 -13.71 -37.16
C LEU A 332 19.90 -13.42 -37.58
N ALA A 333 19.76 -12.48 -38.51
CA ALA A 333 18.58 -12.34 -39.33
C ALA A 333 18.54 -13.55 -40.29
N ASN A 334 17.81 -14.60 -39.93
CA ASN A 334 17.35 -15.57 -40.92
C ASN A 334 16.30 -14.85 -41.79
N ALA A 335 16.54 -14.57 -43.07
CA ALA A 335 16.73 -15.49 -44.20
C ALA A 335 15.47 -16.35 -44.45
N SER A 336 14.71 -15.92 -45.47
CA SER A 336 13.53 -16.49 -46.14
C SER A 336 12.23 -16.65 -45.36
#